data_AF-A0A1Q5LIZ0-F1
#
_entry.id   AF-A0A1Q5LIZ0-F1
#
_cell.length_a   1.000
_cell.length_b   1.000
_cell.length_c   1.000
_cell.angle_alpha   90.00
_cell.angle_beta   90.00
_cell.angle_gamma   90.00
#
_symmetry.space_group_name_H-M   'P 1'
#
loop_
_entity.id
_entity.type
_entity.pdbx_description
1 polymer ?
#
loop_
_entity_poly.entity_id
_entity_poly.type
_entity_poly.pdbx_seq_one_letter_code
_entity_poly.pdbx_strand_id
1 'polypeptide(L)' 'MTDVVDSDELMRRIQRARACAAQEERTWRARGDELGRADTGDPGAARDAEVRGVAYGVVLRVLDEILTPGKRAAQG' A
#
# COMPACT_ATOMS: atom_id res chain seq x y z
N MET A 1 -11.71 22.89 -19.43
CA MET A 1 -10.97 23.52 -18.33
C MET A 1 -10.37 22.41 -17.50
N THR A 2 -9.06 22.22 -17.56
CA THR A 2 -8.38 21.43 -16.53
C THR A 2 -8.48 22.22 -15.24
N ASP A 3 -9.18 21.67 -14.26
CA ASP A 3 -9.22 22.21 -12.90
C ASP A 3 -7.77 22.20 -12.38
N VAL A 4 -7.15 23.38 -12.28
CA VAL A 4 -5.79 23.51 -11.76
C VAL A 4 -5.89 23.27 -10.26
N VAL A 5 -5.46 22.09 -9.85
CA VAL A 5 -5.46 21.69 -8.44
C VAL A 5 -4.29 22.37 -7.73
N ASP A 6 -4.56 23.04 -6.61
CA ASP A 6 -3.51 23.61 -5.78
C ASP A 6 -2.59 22.52 -5.18
N SER A 7 -1.33 22.88 -4.96
CA SER A 7 -0.31 21.96 -4.42
C SER A 7 -0.73 21.33 -3.09
N ASP A 8 -1.44 22.07 -2.22
CA ASP A 8 -1.92 21.54 -0.94
C ASP A 8 -2.99 20.46 -1.14
N GLU A 9 -3.85 20.64 -2.14
CA GLU A 9 -4.87 19.65 -2.47
C GLU A 9 -4.25 18.39 -3.08
N LEU A 10 -3.22 18.54 -3.91
CA LEU A 10 -2.45 17.41 -4.42
C LEU A 10 -1.76 16.66 -3.26
N MET A 11 -1.14 17.38 -2.33
CA MET A 11 -0.52 16.81 -1.13
C MET A 11 -1.53 16.06 -0.26
N ARG A 12 -2.70 16.65 0.00
CA ARG A 12 -3.79 15.99 0.75
C ARG A 12 -4.24 14.71 0.09
N ARG A 13 -4.40 14.69 -1.24
CA ARG A 13 -4.79 13.48 -1.99
C ARG A 13 -3.74 12.39 -1.91
N ILE A 14 -2.46 12.73 -2.05
CA ILE A 14 -1.35 11.77 -1.94
C ILE A 14 -1.30 11.19 -0.52
N GLN A 15 -1.39 12.02 0.50
CA GLN A 15 -1.37 11.57 1.89
C GLN A 15 -2.58 10.69 2.22
N ARG A 16 -3.76 11.01 1.69
CA ARG A 16 -4.96 10.17 1.81
C ARG A 16 -4.77 8.82 1.10
N ALA A 17 -4.21 8.81 -0.11
CA ALA A 17 -3.91 7.59 -0.84
C ALA A 17 -2.90 6.71 -0.06
N ARG A 18 -1.88 7.33 0.55
CA ARG A 18 -0.90 6.64 1.39
C ARG A 18 -1.54 6.02 2.62
N ALA A 19 -2.40 6.77 3.33
CA ALA A 19 -3.13 6.23 4.49
C ALA A 19 -4.03 5.04 4.10
N CYS A 20 -4.73 5.16 2.97
CA CYS A 20 -5.54 4.08 2.40
C CYS A 20 -4.69 2.83 2.10
N ALA A 21 -3.60 2.98 1.33
CA ALA A 21 -2.72 1.87 0.99
C ALA A 21 -2.09 1.22 2.23
N ALA A 22 -1.75 2.01 3.26
CA ALA A 22 -1.21 1.49 4.51
C ALA A 22 -2.24 0.67 5.28
N GLN A 23 -3.50 1.10 5.27
CA GLN A 23 -4.57 0.33 5.89
C GLN A 23 -4.81 -0.98 5.15
N GLU A 24 -4.92 -0.94 3.82
CA GLU A 24 -5.13 -2.13 3.00
C GLU A 24 -3.99 -3.12 3.15
N GLU A 25 -2.73 -2.67 3.11
CA GLU A 25 -1.56 -3.52 3.29
C GLU A 25 -1.61 -4.29 4.62
N ARG A 26 -1.93 -3.60 5.73
CA ARG A 26 -2.10 -4.24 7.04
C ARG A 26 -3.27 -5.22 7.06
N THR A 27 -4.40 -4.86 6.46
CA THR A 27 -5.58 -5.72 6.38
C THR A 27 -5.27 -7.01 5.63
N TRP A 28 -4.62 -6.92 4.47
CA TRP A 28 -4.29 -8.09 3.65
C TRP A 28 -3.21 -8.95 4.28
N ARG A 29 -2.23 -8.36 4.98
CA ARG A 29 -1.28 -9.13 5.79
C ARG A 29 -1.95 -9.89 6.93
N ALA A 30 -2.77 -9.22 7.74
CA ALA A 30 -3.50 -9.87 8.83
C ALA A 30 -4.37 -11.02 8.33
N ARG A 31 -5.07 -10.83 7.20
CA ARG A 31 -5.86 -11.87 6.55
C ARG A 31 -5.00 -13.04 6.06
N GLY A 32 -3.84 -12.77 5.48
CA GLY A 32 -2.88 -13.80 5.09
C GLY A 32 -2.39 -14.62 6.28
N ASP A 33 -2.07 -13.96 7.40
CA ASP A 33 -1.64 -14.61 8.64
C ASP A 33 -2.74 -15.45 9.29
N GLU A 34 -3.99 -15.02 9.19
CA GLU A 34 -5.16 -15.80 9.63
C GLU A 34 -5.37 -17.03 8.76
N LEU A 35 -5.29 -16.88 7.44
CA LEU A 35 -5.42 -17.98 6.48
C LEU A 35 -4.28 -18.99 6.61
N GLY A 36 -3.06 -18.55 6.85
CA GLY A 36 -1.90 -19.43 7.06
C GLY A 36 -1.96 -20.22 8.38
N ARG A 37 -2.64 -19.68 9.40
CA ARG A 37 -2.90 -20.39 10.68
C ARG A 37 -4.05 -21.39 10.58
N ALA A 38 -4.98 -21.19 9.65
CA ALA A 38 -6.03 -22.14 9.40
C ALA A 38 -5.51 -23.25 8.48
N ASP A 39 -5.20 -24.43 9.04
CA ASP A 39 -4.71 -25.65 8.35
C ASP A 39 -5.66 -26.17 7.23
N THR A 40 -6.82 -25.55 7.05
CA THR A 40 -7.85 -25.86 6.03
C THR A 40 -8.23 -24.62 5.21
N GLY A 41 -7.36 -23.60 5.17
CA GLY A 41 -7.60 -22.39 4.39
C GLY A 41 -7.56 -22.64 2.89
N ASP A 42 -8.41 -21.94 2.13
CA ASP A 42 -8.34 -21.94 0.67
C ASP A 42 -6.97 -21.39 0.20
N PRO A 43 -6.14 -22.19 -0.49
CA PRO A 43 -4.82 -21.74 -0.95
C PRO A 43 -4.93 -20.57 -1.93
N GLY A 44 -6.05 -20.45 -2.67
CA GLY A 44 -6.33 -19.30 -3.53
C GLY A 44 -6.45 -18.01 -2.72
N ALA A 45 -7.28 -18.01 -1.67
CA ALA A 45 -7.44 -16.87 -0.79
C ALA A 45 -6.13 -16.44 -0.08
N ALA A 46 -5.28 -17.39 0.30
CA ALA A 46 -3.98 -17.09 0.91
C ALA A 46 -3.05 -16.40 -0.10
N ARG A 47 -2.99 -16.91 -1.34
CA ARG A 47 -2.21 -16.31 -2.41
C ARG A 47 -2.71 -14.92 -2.79
N ASP A 48 -4.02 -14.72 -2.86
CA ASP A 48 -4.62 -13.42 -3.11
C ASP A 48 -4.27 -12.39 -2.02
N ALA A 49 -4.28 -12.81 -0.76
CA ALA A 49 -3.89 -11.96 0.35
C ALA A 49 -2.41 -11.54 0.27
N GLU A 50 -1.52 -12.48 -0.08
CA GLU A 50 -0.10 -12.20 -0.32
C GLU A 50 0.09 -11.18 -1.46
N VAL A 51 -0.54 -11.42 -2.61
CA VAL A 51 -0.44 -10.55 -3.79
C VAL A 51 -0.93 -9.14 -3.49
N ARG A 52 -2.08 -9.00 -2.81
CA ARG A 52 -2.62 -7.69 -2.43
C ARG A 52 -1.73 -7.00 -1.40
N GLY A 53 -1.21 -7.71 -0.41
CA GLY A 53 -0.23 -7.17 0.54
C GLY A 53 1.02 -6.59 -0.17
N VAL A 54 1.58 -7.34 -1.12
CA VAL A 54 2.72 -6.86 -1.94
C VAL A 54 2.33 -5.64 -2.78
N ALA A 55 1.17 -5.67 -3.42
CA ALA A 55 0.71 -4.58 -4.28
C ALA A 55 0.56 -3.26 -3.50
N TYR A 56 -0.13 -3.28 -2.36
CA TYR A 56 -0.25 -2.08 -1.51
C TYR A 56 1.10 -1.66 -0.92
N GLY A 57 1.98 -2.61 -0.61
CA GLY A 57 3.38 -2.33 -0.25
C GLY A 57 4.12 -1.56 -1.35
N VAL A 58 3.99 -1.95 -2.63
CA VAL A 58 4.58 -1.21 -3.76
C VAL A 58 3.99 0.19 -3.89
N VAL A 59 2.67 0.35 -3.75
CA VAL A 59 2.02 1.67 -3.79
C VAL A 59 2.57 2.59 -2.69
N LEU A 60 2.65 2.10 -1.45
CA LEU A 60 3.29 2.85 -0.36
C LEU A 60 4.73 3.24 -0.69
N ARG A 61 5.47 2.32 -1.33
CA ARG A 61 6.85 2.59 -1.73
C ARG A 61 6.95 3.75 -2.71
N VAL A 62 6.08 3.80 -3.72
CA VAL A 62 6.05 4.88 -4.72
C VAL A 62 5.59 6.19 -4.09
N LEU A 63 4.52 6.18 -3.28
CA LEU A 63 4.02 7.38 -2.62
C LEU A 63 5.06 7.98 -1.65
N ASP A 64 5.80 7.14 -0.93
CA ASP A 64 6.90 7.58 -0.06
C ASP A 64 8.02 8.27 -0.85
N GLU A 65 8.35 7.80 -2.04
CA GLU A 65 9.37 8.41 -2.90
C GLU A 65 8.90 9.76 -3.45
N ILE A 66 7.61 9.86 -3.82
CA ILE A 66 7.02 11.13 -4.27
C ILE A 66 7.04 12.18 -3.14
N LEU A 67 6.71 11.76 -1.91
CA LEU A 67 6.67 12.64 -0.74
C LEU A 67 8.07 12.95 -0.18
N THR A 68 9.01 12.02 -0.32
CA THR A 68 10.37 12.16 0.22
C THR A 68 11.35 11.56 -0.78
N PRO A 69 11.68 12.32 -1.85
CA PRO A 69 12.61 11.85 -2.87
C PRO A 69 13.96 11.46 -2.27
N GLY A 70 14.55 10.37 -2.74
CA GLY A 70 15.86 9.89 -2.28
C GLY A 70 15.86 9.18 -0.92
N LYS A 71 14.71 9.08 -0.23
CA LYS A 71 14.60 8.36 1.06
C LYS A 71 15.14 6.93 0.99
N ARG A 72 15.00 6.27 -0.17
CA ARG A 72 15.51 4.90 -0.40
C ARG A 72 16.85 4.81 -1.11
N ALA A 73 17.34 5.87 -1.75
CA ALA A 73 18.68 5.88 -2.32
C ALA A 73 19.78 5.79 -1.23
N ALA A 74 19.48 6.22 0.00
CA ALA A 74 20.36 6.08 1.16
C ALA A 74 20.35 4.66 1.80
N GLN A 75 19.57 3.71 1.26
CA GLN A 75 19.40 2.36 1.81
C GLN A 75 20.00 1.26 0.90
N GLY A 76 20.70 1.65 -0.18
CA GLY A 76 21.34 0.76 -1.15
C GLY A 76 22.85 0.95 -1.21
#